data_AF-A0A9D4FBQ4-F1
#
_entry.id   AF-A0A9D4FBQ4-F1
#
_cell.length_a   1.000
_cell.length_b   1.000
_cell.length_c   1.000
_cell.angle_alpha   90.00
_cell.angle_beta   90.00
_cell.angle_gamma   90.00
#
_symmetry.space_group_name_H-M   'P 1'
#
loop_
_entity.id
_entity.type
_entity.pdbx_description
1 polymer ?
#
loop_
_entity_poly.entity_id
_entity_poly.type
_entity_poly.pdbx_seq_one_letter_code
_entity_poly.pdbx_strand_id
1 'polypeptide(L)' 'MSLNIFFAVRLTETRRLAYRFPATNVPAQETTYMCMNIELPEDKAYHMIAFEPIIDNIEVMHHILVYGCPGLSKCLLWSH' A
#
# COMPACT_ATOMS: atom_id res chain seq x y z
N MET A 1 7.74 3.87 5.18
CA MET A 1 6.70 4.17 4.16
C MET A 1 5.34 3.58 4.53
N SER A 2 4.23 4.28 4.26
CA SER A 2 2.88 3.85 4.62
C SER A 2 1.81 4.44 3.69
N LEU A 3 0.60 3.90 3.68
CA LEU A 3 -0.55 4.38 2.90
C LEU A 3 -1.84 4.19 3.71
N ASN A 4 -2.66 5.23 3.78
CA ASN A 4 -4.05 5.10 4.20
C ASN A 4 -4.92 4.88 2.98
N ILE A 5 -5.75 3.84 3.04
CA ILE A 5 -6.73 3.53 2.02
C ILE A 5 -8.12 3.65 2.66
N PHE A 6 -9.02 4.39 2.02
CA PHE A 6 -10.38 4.59 2.50
C PHE A 6 -11.35 3.81 1.62
N PHE A 7 -12.09 2.91 2.25
CA PHE A 7 -13.12 2.08 1.65
C PHE A 7 -14.50 2.56 2.07
N ALA A 8 -15.51 2.36 1.21
CA ALA A 8 -16.91 2.58 1.51
C ALA A 8 -17.76 1.40 1.06
N VAL A 9 -18.77 1.07 1.87
CA VAL A 9 -19.80 0.05 1.54
C VAL A 9 -21.07 0.73 1.05
N ARG A 10 -21.38 1.88 1.65
CA ARG A 10 -22.49 2.78 1.31
C ARG A 10 -21.93 4.20 1.39
N LEU A 11 -22.47 5.14 0.62
CA LEU A 11 -21.97 6.54 0.56
C LEU A 11 -21.85 7.22 1.95
N THR A 12 -22.57 6.73 2.95
CA THR A 12 -22.57 7.23 4.34
C THR A 12 -21.71 6.42 5.31
N GLU A 13 -21.22 5.24 4.92
CA GLU A 13 -20.41 4.36 5.78
C GLU A 13 -19.03 4.17 5.16
N THR A 14 -18.05 4.85 5.73
CA THR A 14 -16.65 4.79 5.32
C THR A 14 -15.80 4.08 6.38
N ARG A 15 -14.83 3.29 5.93
CA ARG A 15 -13.83 2.62 6.76
C ARG A 15 -12.44 3.00 6.26
N ARG A 16 -11.61 3.51 7.17
CA ARG A 16 -10.19 3.77 6.92
C ARG A 16 -9.38 2.53 7.27
N LEU A 17 -8.57 2.06 6.34
CA LEU A 17 -7.53 1.05 6.56
C LEU A 17 -6.16 1.71 6.38
N ALA A 18 -5.22 1.42 7.27
CA ALA A 18 -3.88 1.98 7.21
C ALA A 18 -2.88 0.84 7.10
N TYR A 19 -2.09 0.85 6.03
CA TYR A 19 -1.07 -0.15 5.77
C TYR A 19 0.30 0.51 5.80
N ARG A 20 1.25 -0.12 6.49
CA ARG A 20 2.59 0.41 6.67
C ARG A 20 3.59 -0.65 6.26
N PHE A 21 4.61 -0.25 5.50
CA PHE A 21 5.82 -1.05 5.46
C PHE A 21 6.36 -1.18 6.89
N PRO A 22 6.90 -2.35 7.26
CA PRO A 22 7.74 -2.45 8.44
C PRO A 22 8.85 -1.41 8.40
N ALA A 23 9.39 -1.03 9.56
CA ALA A 23 10.57 -0.17 9.57
C ALA A 23 11.70 -0.85 8.78
N THR A 24 12.12 -0.21 7.69
CA THR A 24 13.17 -0.69 6.80
C THR A 24 14.26 0.37 6.66
N ASN A 25 15.52 -0.07 6.61
CA ASN A 25 16.63 0.82 6.31
C ASN A 25 16.56 1.25 4.84
N VAL A 26 16.99 2.49 4.56
CA VAL A 26 17.14 2.96 3.18
C VAL A 26 18.21 2.10 2.49
N PRO A 27 17.88 1.41 1.38
CA PRO A 27 18.86 0.62 0.65
C PRO A 27 20.01 1.47 0.12
N ALA A 28 21.21 0.93 0.08
CA ALA A 28 22.40 1.63 -0.43
C ALA A 28 22.49 1.65 -1.98
N GLN A 29 21.59 0.94 -2.66
CA GLN A 29 21.49 0.95 -4.12
C GLN A 29 20.81 2.25 -4.59
N GLU A 30 21.25 2.76 -5.74
CA GLU A 30 20.72 4.01 -6.31
C GLU A 30 19.20 3.96 -6.53
N THR A 31 18.66 2.82 -6.92
CA THR A 31 17.22 2.59 -7.06
C THR A 31 16.86 1.24 -6.47
N THR A 32 15.82 1.19 -5.64
CA THR A 32 15.31 -0.07 -5.08
C THR A 32 13.80 -0.08 -5.12
N TYR A 33 13.24 -1.17 -5.64
CA TYR A 33 11.81 -1.43 -5.63
C TYR A 33 11.46 -2.31 -4.42
N MET A 34 10.67 -1.74 -3.50
CA MET A 34 10.16 -2.46 -2.33
C MET A 34 8.69 -2.80 -2.53
N CYS A 35 8.30 -3.96 -2.01
CA CYS A 35 7.06 -4.62 -2.38
C CYS A 35 6.47 -5.27 -1.12
N MET A 36 5.19 -5.07 -0.84
CA MET A 36 4.48 -5.75 0.25
C MET A 36 3.07 -6.13 -0.18
N ASN A 37 2.60 -7.29 0.27
CA ASN A 37 1.22 -7.68 0.10
C ASN A 37 0.39 -7.18 1.29
N ILE A 38 -0.83 -6.73 1.00
CA ILE A 38 -1.81 -6.35 2.02
C ILE A 38 -3.07 -7.20 1.82
N GLU A 39 -3.62 -7.67 2.92
CA GLU A 39 -4.91 -8.35 2.91
C GLU A 39 -6.02 -7.33 3.16
N LEU A 40 -7.04 -7.34 2.31
CA LEU A 40 -8.25 -6.54 2.46
C LEU A 40 -9.35 -7.39 3.10
N PRO A 41 -10.30 -6.79 3.82
CA PRO A 41 -11.47 -7.52 4.31
C PRO A 41 -12.27 -8.13 3.15
N GLU A 42 -12.58 -9.42 3.24
CA GLU A 42 -13.36 -10.17 2.24
C GLU A 42 -14.80 -10.46 2.71
N ASP A 43 -15.25 -9.84 3.81
CA ASP A 43 -16.56 -10.09 4.40
C ASP A 43 -17.73 -9.61 3.52
N LYS A 44 -17.47 -8.67 2.62
CA LYS A 44 -18.41 -8.13 1.64
C LYS A 44 -17.68 -7.36 0.55
N ALA A 45 -18.41 -6.91 -0.47
CA ALA A 45 -17.87 -6.02 -1.49
C ALA A 45 -17.69 -4.59 -0.95
N TYR A 46 -16.54 -3.97 -1.24
CA TYR A 46 -16.21 -2.60 -0.89
C TYR A 46 -15.76 -1.82 -2.14
N HIS A 47 -16.02 -0.51 -2.14
CA HIS A 47 -15.43 0.42 -3.09
C HIS A 47 -14.34 1.24 -2.41
N MET A 48 -13.14 1.28 -2.99
CA MET A 48 -12.14 2.27 -2.60
C MET A 48 -12.59 3.63 -3.16
N ILE A 49 -12.81 4.60 -2.27
CA ILE A 49 -13.33 5.93 -2.65
C ILE A 49 -12.32 7.05 -2.42
N ALA A 50 -11.27 6.78 -1.64
CA ALA A 50 -10.19 7.72 -1.37
C ALA A 50 -8.92 6.99 -0.95
N PHE A 51 -7.78 7.66 -1.11
CA PHE A 51 -6.48 7.22 -0.59
C PHE A 51 -5.68 8.44 -0.12
N GLU A 52 -4.80 8.23 0.85
CA GLU A 52 -3.90 9.26 1.41
C GLU A 52 -2.53 8.63 1.69
N PRO A 53 -1.46 9.03 0.97
CA PRO A 53 -0.12 8.51 1.22
C PRO A 53 0.40 8.96 2.59
N ILE A 54 1.12 8.07 3.29
CA ILE A 54 1.82 8.39 4.54
C ILE A 54 3.32 8.19 4.28
N ILE A 55 4.03 9.30 4.09
CA ILE A 55 5.46 9.27 3.75
C ILE A 55 6.24 9.76 4.97
N ASP A 56 7.12 8.91 5.48
CA ASP A 56 8.00 9.17 6.63
C ASP A 56 9.36 9.76 6.21
N ASN A 57 9.76 9.56 4.95
CA ASN A 57 10.96 10.18 4.38
C ASN A 57 10.68 10.60 2.93
N ILE A 58 10.42 11.89 2.73
CA ILE A 58 10.11 12.47 1.42
C ILE A 58 11.34 12.60 0.51
N GLU A 59 12.55 12.58 1.07
CA GLU A 59 13.80 12.80 0.33
C GLU A 59 14.19 11.59 -0.53
N VAL A 60 13.76 10.39 -0.11
CA VAL A 60 14.12 9.12 -0.78
C VAL A 60 12.93 8.44 -1.46
N MET A 61 11.71 8.91 -1.18
CA MET A 61 10.48 8.32 -1.73
C MET A 61 10.09 9.00 -3.03
N HIS A 62 10.23 8.29 -4.15
CA HIS A 62 9.87 8.83 -5.45
C HIS A 62 8.45 8.45 -5.91
N HIS A 63 8.05 7.18 -5.74
CA HIS A 63 6.75 6.67 -6.21
C HIS A 63 6.13 5.64 -5.26
N ILE A 64 4.80 5.64 -5.19
CA ILE A 64 3.99 4.62 -4.50
C ILE A 64 2.99 4.07 -5.51
N LEU A 65 2.93 2.75 -5.64
CA LEU A 65 2.02 2.05 -6.54
C LEU A 65 1.23 1.00 -5.75
N VAL A 66 -0.07 0.90 -6.04
CA VAL A 66 -0.98 -0.07 -5.41
C VAL A 66 -1.78 -0.76 -6.50
N TYR A 67 -1.80 -2.09 -6.44
CA TYR A 67 -2.49 -2.93 -7.42
C TYR A 67 -3.41 -3.89 -6.69
N GLY A 68 -4.59 -4.15 -7.27
CA GLY A 68 -5.45 -5.25 -6.87
C GLY A 68 -5.06 -6.51 -7.63
N CYS A 69 -4.86 -7.62 -6.91
CA CYS A 69 -4.48 -8.90 -7.49
C CYS A 69 -5.49 -10.00 -7.11
N PRO A 70 -5.83 -10.93 -8.02
CA PRO A 70 -6.56 -12.13 -7.65
C PRO A 70 -5.65 -13.10 -6.89
N GLY A 71 -5.89 -13.29 -5.60
CA GLY A 71 -5.09 -14.17 -4.71
C GLY A 71 -3.76 -13.56 -4.26
N LEU A 72 -2.94 -14.35 -3.56
CA LEU A 72 -1.60 -13.95 -3.13
C LEU A 72 -0.65 -13.90 -4.32
N SER A 73 -0.65 -12.78 -5.06
CA SER A 73 0.45 -12.46 -5.97
C SER A 73 1.74 -12.37 -5.15
N LYS A 74 2.77 -13.14 -5.52
CA LYS A 74 4.09 -12.96 -4.91
C LYS A 74 4.62 -11.60 -5.35
N CYS A 75 4.73 -10.66 -4.42
CA CYS A 75 5.57 -9.47 -4.60
C CYS A 75 7.02 -9.98 -4.69
N LEU A 76 7.47 -10.30 -5.90
CA LEU A 76 8.87 -10.56 -6.15
C LEU A 76 9.55 -9.20 -6.07
N LEU A 77 10.38 -9.01 -5.04
CA LEU A 77 11.32 -7.91 -4.99
C LEU A 77 12.26 -8.09 -6.19
N TRP A 78 11.97 -7.40 -7.29
CA TRP A 78 12.89 -7.34 -8.42
C TRP A 78 14.05 -6.43 -8.02
N SER A 79 15.06 -7.00 -7.37
CA SER A 79 16.39 -6.40 -7.29
C SER A 79 17.12 -6.75 -8.59
N HIS A 80 17.28 -5.79 -9.47
CA HIS A 80 18.32 -5.87 -10.50
C HIS A 80 19.66 -5.47 -9.89
#